data_AF-A0A7J2MW70-F1
#
_entry.id   AF-A0A7J2MW70-F1
#
_cell.length_a   1.000
_cell.length_b   1.000
_cell.length_c   1.000
_cell.angle_alpha   90.00
_cell.angle_beta   90.00
_cell.angle_gamma   90.00
#
_symmetry.space_group_name_H-M   'P 1'
#
loop_
_entity.id
_entity.type
_entity.pdbx_description
1 polymer ?
#
loop_
_entity_poly.entity_id
_entity_poly.type
_entity_poly.pdbx_seq_one_letter_code
_entity_poly.pdbx_strand_id
1 'polypeptide(L)'
;IIFTLAMGAMWEIAEFASDQIFSHGIPVAQISLHDTMTDLIADGIAGLLVGIFGAIGIRKGEFKELLFEIGKEVEKLHIHFFDSKAMAMKKLEDARARKKVDKKALPIIEKINKMADFFTTSSCSGRIVLLEIPSPGKKRKARFLGRWHNEINMDMLEDALQNAKEGEIWFLVQSPIFHIFTISLKNAKALLHVAIQSGFKYSSIKSINGKVMVEILSTEKMDAPIGKNGKIYVSKEYLSMLVEIANLLMKKMDKKLKRLEKKVEEMQNILMAG
;
A
#
# COMPACT_ATOMS: atom_id res chain seq x y z
N ILE A 1 42.45 -1.18 0.23
CA ILE A 1 43.01 -0.94 -1.12
C ILE A 1 41.90 -0.70 -2.13
N ILE A 2 41.10 -1.70 -2.54
CA ILE A 2 40.03 -1.49 -3.55
C ILE A 2 38.96 -0.49 -3.06
N PHE A 3 38.46 -0.64 -1.83
CA PHE A 3 37.47 0.29 -1.26
C PHE A 3 38.01 1.72 -1.10
N THR A 4 39.28 1.82 -0.71
CA THR A 4 39.99 3.08 -0.51
C THR A 4 40.18 3.84 -1.83
N LEU A 5 40.58 3.14 -2.89
CA LEU A 5 40.71 3.67 -4.24
C LEU A 5 39.35 4.07 -4.82
N ALA A 6 38.29 3.30 -4.56
CA ALA A 6 36.94 3.60 -5.00
C ALA A 6 36.37 4.86 -4.33
N MET A 7 36.69 5.11 -3.06
CA MET A 7 36.26 6.33 -2.38
C MET A 7 36.99 7.58 -2.86
N GLY A 8 38.31 7.51 -3.09
CA GLY A 8 39.04 8.62 -3.72
C GLY A 8 38.51 8.93 -5.12
N ALA A 9 38.25 7.88 -5.93
CA ALA A 9 37.63 8.06 -7.25
C ALA A 9 36.22 8.66 -7.18
N MET A 10 35.41 8.31 -6.18
CA MET A 10 34.09 8.93 -5.99
C MET A 10 34.18 10.40 -5.57
N TRP A 11 35.17 10.77 -4.75
CA TRP A 11 35.38 12.14 -4.31
C TRP A 11 35.72 13.06 -5.50
N GLU A 12 36.66 12.64 -6.34
CA GLU A 12 37.04 13.32 -7.58
C GLU A 12 35.85 13.48 -8.55
N ILE A 13 35.02 12.44 -8.70
CA ILE A 13 33.80 12.51 -9.53
C ILE A 13 32.80 13.51 -8.94
N ALA A 14 32.70 13.61 -7.62
CA ALA A 14 31.79 14.52 -6.95
C ALA A 14 32.26 15.98 -7.06
N GLU A 15 33.56 16.24 -6.94
CA GLU A 15 34.14 17.57 -7.12
C GLU A 15 33.99 18.04 -8.57
N PHE A 16 34.30 17.18 -9.55
CA PHE A 16 34.07 17.49 -10.96
C PHE A 16 32.60 17.81 -11.25
N ALA A 17 31.67 17.03 -10.69
CA ALA A 17 30.24 17.29 -10.85
C ALA A 17 29.81 18.60 -10.17
N SER A 18 30.39 18.93 -9.02
CA SER A 18 30.14 20.18 -8.30
C SER A 18 30.58 21.40 -9.11
N ASP A 19 31.77 21.36 -9.71
CA ASP A 19 32.29 22.46 -10.53
C ASP A 19 31.46 22.69 -11.80
N GLN A 20 30.91 21.62 -12.39
CA GLN A 20 29.98 21.74 -13.52
C GLN A 20 28.64 22.40 -13.12
N ILE A 21 28.14 22.12 -11.92
CA ILE A 21 26.81 22.56 -11.49
C ILE A 21 26.83 23.96 -10.86
N PHE A 22 27.81 24.24 -9.99
CA PHE A 22 27.82 25.45 -9.17
C PHE A 22 28.75 26.52 -9.71
N SER A 23 29.83 26.12 -10.38
CA SER A 23 30.86 27.03 -10.90
C SER A 23 30.70 27.31 -12.41
N HIS A 24 29.59 26.86 -13.02
CA HIS A 24 29.28 27.01 -14.46
C HIS A 24 30.43 26.54 -15.37
N GLY A 25 31.13 25.48 -14.96
CA GLY A 25 32.24 24.88 -15.71
C GLY A 25 33.59 25.61 -15.58
N ILE A 26 33.69 26.61 -14.71
CA ILE A 26 34.99 27.21 -14.33
C ILE A 26 35.56 26.38 -13.17
N PRO A 27 36.73 25.74 -13.32
CA PRO A 27 37.32 24.94 -12.25
C PRO A 27 37.74 25.86 -11.10
N VAL A 28 37.13 25.70 -9.93
CA VAL A 28 37.45 26.48 -8.73
C VAL A 28 38.34 25.67 -7.78
N ALA A 29 38.25 24.33 -7.84
CA ALA A 29 39.03 23.42 -7.02
C ALA A 29 40.36 22.96 -7.66
N GLN A 30 40.57 23.17 -8.97
CA GLN A 30 41.79 22.76 -9.68
C GLN A 30 42.38 23.94 -10.47
N ILE A 31 42.89 24.96 -9.77
CA ILE A 31 43.41 26.18 -10.40
C ILE A 31 44.93 26.08 -10.67
N SER A 32 45.67 25.25 -9.93
CA SER A 32 47.13 25.14 -10.06
C SER A 32 47.67 23.72 -9.89
N LEU A 33 48.85 23.45 -10.47
CA LEU A 33 49.58 22.17 -10.29
C LEU A 33 49.85 21.86 -8.82
N HIS A 34 49.98 22.89 -7.98
CA HIS A 34 50.17 22.74 -6.53
C HIS A 34 48.89 22.28 -5.85
N ASP A 35 47.72 22.72 -6.31
CA ASP A 35 46.39 22.31 -5.83
C ASP A 35 46.20 20.81 -6.10
N THR A 36 46.37 20.41 -7.37
CA THR A 36 46.22 19.01 -7.81
C THR A 36 47.16 18.06 -7.06
N MET A 37 48.39 18.50 -6.78
CA MET A 37 49.34 17.70 -5.99
C MET A 37 48.97 17.64 -4.50
N THR A 38 48.34 18.68 -3.95
CA THR A 38 47.91 18.72 -2.55
C THR A 38 46.69 17.83 -2.33
N ASP A 39 45.74 17.81 -3.27
CA ASP A 39 44.58 16.94 -3.23
C ASP A 39 44.97 15.46 -3.34
N LEU A 40 45.89 15.12 -4.25
CA LEU A 40 46.40 13.75 -4.37
C LEU A 40 47.08 13.28 -3.06
N ILE A 41 47.78 14.18 -2.36
CA ILE A 41 48.40 13.90 -1.07
C ILE A 41 47.34 13.75 0.02
N ALA A 42 46.33 14.64 0.06
CA ALA A 42 45.24 14.59 1.01
C ALA A 42 44.43 13.30 0.87
N ASP A 43 44.13 12.89 -0.36
CA ASP A 43 43.45 11.63 -0.69
C ASP A 43 44.29 10.41 -0.36
N GLY A 44 45.60 10.47 -0.60
CA GLY A 44 46.54 9.43 -0.18
C GLY A 44 46.55 9.25 1.35
N ILE A 45 46.56 10.35 2.10
CA ILE A 45 46.54 10.34 3.57
C ILE A 45 45.18 9.87 4.10
N ALA A 46 44.07 10.40 3.57
CA ALA A 46 42.72 10.00 3.93
C ALA A 46 42.49 8.51 3.64
N GLY A 47 42.96 8.04 2.50
CA GLY A 47 42.90 6.64 2.12
C GLY A 47 43.73 5.74 3.05
N LEU A 48 44.93 6.17 3.42
CA LEU A 48 45.75 5.46 4.41
C LEU A 48 45.04 5.38 5.77
N LEU A 49 44.48 6.50 6.24
CA LEU A 49 43.74 6.55 7.51
C LEU A 49 42.50 5.65 7.47
N VAL A 50 41.65 5.75 6.44
CA VAL A 50 40.47 4.87 6.28
C VAL A 50 40.89 3.41 6.15
N GLY A 51 41.99 3.11 5.48
CA GLY A 51 42.56 1.77 5.39
C GLY A 51 43.01 1.23 6.74
N ILE A 52 43.71 2.04 7.55
CA ILE A 52 44.18 1.69 8.89
C ILE A 52 43.00 1.53 9.84
N PHE A 53 42.10 2.51 9.93
CA PHE A 53 40.92 2.45 10.79
C PHE A 53 39.96 1.33 10.38
N GLY A 54 39.78 1.10 9.07
CA GLY A 54 39.01 -0.04 8.55
C GLY A 54 39.65 -1.38 8.91
N ALA A 55 40.98 -1.52 8.76
CA ALA A 55 41.70 -2.73 9.16
C ALA A 55 41.64 -2.96 10.68
N ILE A 56 41.76 -1.90 11.48
CA ILE A 56 41.62 -1.94 12.94
C ILE A 56 40.19 -2.35 13.32
N GLY A 57 39.16 -1.77 12.71
CA GLY A 57 37.76 -2.11 12.96
C GLY A 57 37.42 -3.56 12.57
N ILE A 58 37.98 -4.07 11.47
CA ILE A 58 37.86 -5.49 11.10
C ILE A 58 38.59 -6.38 12.12
N ARG A 59 39.80 -6.02 12.56
CA ARG A 59 40.58 -6.79 13.55
C ARG A 59 39.95 -6.80 14.93
N LYS A 60 39.31 -5.70 15.34
CA LYS A 60 38.59 -5.57 16.60
C LYS A 60 37.24 -6.27 16.60
N GLY A 61 36.72 -6.67 15.43
CA GLY A 61 35.43 -7.34 15.29
C GLY A 61 34.22 -6.41 15.29
N GLU A 62 34.42 -5.09 15.36
CA GLU A 62 33.35 -4.07 15.40
C GLU A 62 32.44 -4.16 14.16
N PHE A 63 32.99 -4.45 12.98
CA PHE A 63 32.21 -4.70 11.76
C PHE A 63 31.39 -5.99 11.82
N LYS A 64 31.88 -7.02 12.52
CA LYS A 64 31.15 -8.28 12.72
C LYS A 64 29.98 -8.08 13.66
N GLU A 65 30.14 -7.26 14.69
CA GLU A 65 29.05 -6.85 15.60
C GLU A 65 27.97 -6.07 14.84
N LEU A 66 28.35 -5.06 14.04
CA LEU A 66 27.41 -4.29 13.22
C LEU A 66 26.62 -5.18 12.24
N LEU A 67 27.31 -6.06 11.50
CA LEU A 67 26.66 -7.00 10.58
C LEU A 67 25.75 -7.99 11.31
N PHE A 68 26.14 -8.42 12.51
CA PHE A 68 25.34 -9.31 13.35
C PHE A 68 24.09 -8.61 13.91
N GLU A 69 24.20 -7.35 14.31
CA GLU A 69 23.06 -6.52 14.73
C GLU A 69 22.09 -6.29 13.58
N ILE A 70 22.60 -5.93 12.38
CA ILE A 70 21.78 -5.81 11.17
C ILE A 70 21.11 -7.15 10.84
N GLY A 71 21.86 -8.26 10.92
CA GLY A 71 21.34 -9.60 10.69
C GLY A 71 20.21 -9.97 11.64
N LYS A 72 20.38 -9.73 12.95
CA LYS A 72 19.34 -9.93 13.96
C LYS A 72 18.09 -9.10 13.68
N GLU A 73 18.26 -7.87 13.23
CA GLU A 73 17.13 -6.97 12.99
C GLU A 73 16.36 -7.37 11.75
N VAL A 74 17.05 -7.81 10.69
CA VAL A 74 16.41 -8.43 9.51
C VAL A 74 15.69 -9.72 9.88
N GLU A 75 16.30 -10.57 10.70
CA GLU A 75 15.70 -11.84 11.15
C GLU A 75 14.45 -11.61 12.00
N LYS A 76 14.49 -10.68 12.96
CA LYS A 76 13.31 -10.25 13.74
C LYS A 76 12.18 -9.74 12.83
N LEU A 77 12.53 -8.94 11.82
CA LEU A 77 11.56 -8.43 10.86
C LEU A 77 10.85 -9.55 10.10
N HIS A 78 11.64 -10.52 9.66
CA HIS A 78 11.18 -11.69 8.94
C HIS A 78 10.24 -12.52 9.82
N ILE A 79 10.65 -12.86 11.05
CA ILE A 79 9.81 -13.59 12.02
C ILE A 79 8.48 -12.85 12.26
N HIS A 80 8.54 -11.54 12.50
CA HIS A 80 7.35 -10.73 12.74
C HIS A 80 6.36 -10.76 11.57
N PHE A 81 6.85 -10.85 10.33
CA PHE A 81 6.01 -11.01 9.15
C PHE A 81 5.26 -12.36 9.16
N PHE A 82 5.96 -13.47 9.43
CA PHE A 82 5.34 -14.81 9.46
C PHE A 82 4.33 -14.96 10.60
N ASP A 83 4.64 -14.43 11.77
CA ASP A 83 3.69 -14.40 12.90
C ASP A 83 2.44 -13.60 12.56
N SER A 84 2.63 -12.43 11.92
CA SER A 84 1.52 -11.61 11.44
C SER A 84 0.67 -12.33 10.40
N LYS A 85 1.32 -13.06 9.49
CA LYS A 85 0.67 -13.86 8.46
C LYS A 85 -0.13 -15.01 9.10
N ALA A 86 0.46 -15.77 10.01
CA ALA A 86 -0.22 -16.85 10.73
C ALA A 86 -1.47 -16.34 11.47
N MET A 87 -1.35 -15.21 12.17
CA MET A 87 -2.48 -14.58 12.84
C MET A 87 -3.57 -14.11 11.85
N ALA A 88 -3.18 -13.55 10.71
CA ALA A 88 -4.13 -13.13 9.68
C ALA A 88 -4.86 -14.31 9.04
N MET A 89 -4.17 -15.44 8.83
CA MET A 89 -4.77 -16.67 8.33
C MET A 89 -5.80 -17.25 9.32
N LYS A 90 -5.46 -17.30 10.61
CA LYS A 90 -6.40 -17.71 11.66
C LYS A 90 -7.66 -16.83 11.69
N LYS A 91 -7.48 -15.50 11.60
CA LYS A 91 -8.62 -14.56 11.52
C LYS A 91 -9.49 -14.78 10.29
N LEU A 92 -8.88 -15.14 9.15
CA LEU A 92 -9.62 -15.46 7.94
C LEU A 92 -10.43 -16.75 8.10
N GLU A 93 -9.86 -17.78 8.72
CA GLU A 93 -10.57 -19.04 9.04
C GLU A 93 -11.75 -18.82 9.98
N ASP A 94 -11.56 -18.04 11.06
CA ASP A 94 -12.63 -17.66 11.98
C ASP A 94 -13.75 -16.90 11.25
N ALA A 95 -13.39 -16.00 10.32
CA ALA A 95 -14.35 -15.26 9.52
C ALA A 95 -15.12 -16.17 8.55
N ARG A 96 -14.47 -17.20 7.96
CA ARG A 96 -15.11 -18.21 7.11
C ARG A 96 -16.11 -19.04 7.92
N ALA A 97 -15.71 -19.54 9.08
CA ALA A 97 -16.58 -20.33 9.97
C ALA A 97 -17.85 -19.54 10.35
N ARG A 98 -17.71 -18.23 10.57
CA ARG A 98 -18.81 -17.32 10.90
C ARG A 98 -19.59 -16.80 9.69
N LYS A 99 -19.27 -17.25 8.46
CA LYS A 99 -19.87 -16.78 7.19
C LYS A 99 -19.83 -15.24 7.03
N LYS A 100 -18.79 -14.60 7.56
CA LYS A 100 -18.59 -13.14 7.50
C LYS A 100 -17.68 -12.69 6.34
N VAL A 101 -17.15 -13.65 5.59
CA VAL A 101 -16.28 -13.37 4.45
C VAL A 101 -17.10 -13.08 3.21
N ASP A 102 -16.71 -12.04 2.51
CA ASP A 102 -17.31 -11.66 1.24
C ASP A 102 -16.91 -12.66 0.15
N LYS A 103 -17.91 -13.39 -0.37
CA LYS A 103 -17.71 -14.45 -1.37
C LYS A 103 -17.04 -13.94 -2.65
N LYS A 104 -17.32 -12.69 -3.05
CA LYS A 104 -16.73 -12.10 -4.28
C LYS A 104 -15.25 -11.76 -4.10
N ALA A 105 -14.83 -11.44 -2.87
CA ALA A 105 -13.44 -11.13 -2.56
C ALA A 105 -12.58 -12.39 -2.31
N LEU A 106 -13.23 -13.52 -1.98
CA LEU A 106 -12.56 -14.75 -1.54
C LEU A 106 -11.54 -15.31 -2.53
N PRO A 107 -11.81 -15.40 -3.85
CA PRO A 107 -10.84 -15.95 -4.80
C PRO A 107 -9.53 -15.15 -4.83
N ILE A 108 -9.63 -13.81 -4.81
CA ILE A 108 -8.46 -12.91 -4.75
C ILE A 108 -7.71 -13.11 -3.44
N ILE A 109 -8.43 -13.15 -2.30
CA ILE A 109 -7.84 -13.36 -0.98
C ILE A 109 -7.04 -14.67 -0.92
N GLU A 110 -7.59 -15.76 -1.44
CA GLU A 110 -6.93 -17.06 -1.45
C GLU A 110 -5.68 -17.08 -2.31
N LYS A 111 -5.76 -16.54 -3.54
CA LYS A 111 -4.60 -16.46 -4.43
C LYS A 111 -3.48 -15.63 -3.80
N ILE A 112 -3.82 -14.51 -3.16
CA ILE A 112 -2.83 -13.68 -2.46
C ILE A 112 -2.18 -14.43 -1.29
N ASN A 113 -2.98 -15.04 -0.42
CA ASN A 113 -2.47 -15.69 0.80
C ASN A 113 -1.62 -16.94 0.50
N LYS A 114 -1.80 -17.57 -0.67
CA LYS A 114 -0.97 -18.68 -1.14
C LYS A 114 0.46 -18.27 -1.51
N MET A 115 0.72 -17.00 -1.84
CA MET A 115 2.09 -16.52 -2.09
C MET A 115 2.83 -16.31 -0.77
N ALA A 116 4.04 -16.84 -0.63
CA ALA A 116 4.81 -16.83 0.62
C ALA A 116 4.97 -15.41 1.20
N ASP A 117 5.32 -14.46 0.33
CA ASP A 117 5.66 -13.08 0.71
C ASP A 117 4.45 -12.15 0.85
N PHE A 118 3.23 -12.69 0.86
CA PHE A 118 2.00 -11.88 0.94
C PHE A 118 1.02 -12.43 1.96
N PHE A 119 0.25 -11.53 2.58
CA PHE A 119 -0.98 -11.90 3.28
C PHE A 119 -1.99 -10.76 3.31
N THR A 120 -3.27 -11.10 3.30
CA THR A 120 -4.40 -10.18 3.41
C THR A 120 -4.82 -10.00 4.87
N THR A 121 -5.38 -8.85 5.22
CA THR A 121 -5.90 -8.60 6.58
C THR A 121 -7.37 -8.19 6.60
N SER A 122 -7.73 -7.20 5.81
CA SER A 122 -9.11 -6.75 5.67
C SER A 122 -9.43 -6.51 4.20
N SER A 123 -10.57 -7.05 3.77
CA SER A 123 -10.96 -7.08 2.36
C SER A 123 -12.48 -6.96 2.23
N CYS A 124 -12.97 -6.23 1.24
CA CYS A 124 -14.39 -6.10 0.90
C CYS A 124 -14.53 -5.96 -0.63
N SER A 125 -15.55 -6.59 -1.22
CA SER A 125 -15.79 -6.56 -2.68
C SER A 125 -16.54 -5.31 -3.17
N GLY A 126 -16.81 -4.36 -2.28
CA GLY A 126 -17.67 -3.21 -2.55
C GLY A 126 -19.08 -3.44 -2.02
N ARG A 127 -19.77 -2.34 -1.74
CA ARG A 127 -21.11 -2.40 -1.14
C ARG A 127 -21.92 -1.13 -1.36
N ILE A 128 -23.22 -1.31 -1.42
CA ILE A 128 -24.21 -0.24 -1.28
C ILE A 128 -24.59 -0.17 0.20
N VAL A 129 -24.65 1.04 0.74
CA VAL A 129 -24.91 1.28 2.15
C VAL A 129 -25.89 2.42 2.30
N LEU A 130 -26.93 2.21 3.09
CA LEU A 130 -27.76 3.28 3.61
C LEU A 130 -27.33 3.56 5.06
N LEU A 131 -26.81 4.75 5.31
CA LEU A 131 -26.32 5.19 6.61
C LEU A 131 -27.20 6.29 7.18
N GLU A 132 -27.41 6.22 8.48
CA GLU A 132 -27.91 7.32 9.28
C GLU A 132 -26.77 7.84 10.16
N ILE A 133 -26.45 9.13 10.04
CA ILE A 133 -25.32 9.77 10.71
C ILE A 133 -25.87 10.82 11.68
N PRO A 134 -25.72 10.65 13.01
CA PRO A 134 -26.33 11.55 14.00
C PRO A 134 -25.94 13.03 13.85
N SER A 135 -24.71 13.30 13.43
CA SER A 135 -24.26 14.66 13.08
C SER A 135 -23.06 14.62 12.12
N PRO A 136 -22.85 15.68 11.31
CA PRO A 136 -21.62 15.84 10.53
C PRO A 136 -20.37 15.57 11.38
N GLY A 137 -19.42 14.81 10.83
CA GLY A 137 -18.18 14.45 11.52
C GLY A 137 -18.27 13.28 12.52
N LYS A 138 -19.46 12.88 13.00
CA LYS A 138 -19.62 11.76 13.95
C LYS A 138 -19.86 10.41 13.27
N LYS A 139 -19.09 10.11 12.21
CA LYS A 139 -19.20 8.84 11.45
C LYS A 139 -19.07 7.58 12.31
N ARG A 140 -18.36 7.62 13.44
CA ARG A 140 -18.23 6.49 14.38
C ARG A 140 -19.53 6.06 15.05
N LYS A 141 -20.52 6.97 15.13
CA LYS A 141 -21.85 6.69 15.67
C LYS A 141 -22.90 6.47 14.58
N ALA A 142 -22.47 6.27 13.32
CA ALA A 142 -23.39 6.04 12.22
C ALA A 142 -24.09 4.69 12.37
N ARG A 143 -25.40 4.68 12.14
CA ARG A 143 -26.24 3.49 12.13
C ARG A 143 -26.42 3.01 10.69
N PHE A 144 -26.19 1.73 10.46
CA PHE A 144 -26.49 1.10 9.18
C PHE A 144 -27.98 0.81 9.11
N LEU A 145 -28.69 1.51 8.22
CA LEU A 145 -30.08 1.21 7.89
C LEU A 145 -30.18 0.06 6.87
N GLY A 146 -29.21 0.01 5.95
CA GLY A 146 -29.11 -1.05 4.95
C GLY A 146 -27.66 -1.30 4.54
N ARG A 147 -27.34 -2.56 4.22
CA ARG A 147 -26.01 -2.97 3.75
C ARG A 147 -26.17 -4.10 2.74
N TRP A 148 -25.74 -3.85 1.51
CA TRP A 148 -25.89 -4.79 0.40
C TRP A 148 -24.56 -4.95 -0.34
N HIS A 149 -24.19 -6.19 -0.65
CA HIS A 149 -22.98 -6.54 -1.40
C HIS A 149 -23.28 -6.88 -2.88
N ASN A 150 -24.53 -6.66 -3.30
CA ASN A 150 -25.05 -6.90 -4.63
C ASN A 150 -25.95 -5.73 -5.04
N GLU A 151 -26.47 -5.79 -6.26
CA GLU A 151 -27.51 -4.89 -6.76
C GLU A 151 -28.73 -4.87 -5.85
N ILE A 152 -29.40 -3.73 -5.78
CA ILE A 152 -30.64 -3.52 -5.01
C ILE A 152 -31.76 -3.03 -5.94
N ASN A 153 -33.00 -3.18 -5.51
CA ASN A 153 -34.16 -2.56 -6.14
C ASN A 153 -34.70 -1.41 -5.27
N MET A 154 -35.70 -0.70 -5.79
CA MET A 154 -36.34 0.40 -5.07
C MET A 154 -37.03 -0.07 -3.79
N ASP A 155 -37.69 -1.23 -3.79
CA ASP A 155 -38.41 -1.74 -2.62
C ASP A 155 -37.46 -1.97 -1.43
N MET A 156 -36.30 -2.58 -1.67
CA MET A 156 -35.27 -2.80 -0.64
C MET A 156 -34.74 -1.48 -0.06
N LEU A 157 -34.66 -0.43 -0.88
CA LEU A 157 -34.25 0.89 -0.42
C LEU A 157 -35.38 1.53 0.42
N GLU A 158 -36.62 1.48 -0.04
CA GLU A 158 -37.78 2.01 0.67
C GLU A 158 -37.97 1.33 2.04
N ASP A 159 -37.84 0.01 2.12
CA ASP A 159 -37.89 -0.75 3.38
C ASP A 159 -36.78 -0.33 4.37
N ALA A 160 -35.57 -0.10 3.86
CA ALA A 160 -34.47 0.36 4.70
C ALA A 160 -34.69 1.80 5.20
N LEU A 161 -35.33 2.66 4.39
CA LEU A 161 -35.61 4.05 4.75
C LEU A 161 -36.66 4.18 5.85
N GLN A 162 -37.61 3.25 5.96
CA GLN A 162 -38.60 3.23 7.05
C GLN A 162 -37.95 3.15 8.44
N ASN A 163 -36.73 2.61 8.53
CA ASN A 163 -36.00 2.49 9.78
C ASN A 163 -35.26 3.77 10.19
N ALA A 164 -35.27 4.83 9.36
CA ALA A 164 -34.61 6.09 9.65
C ALA A 164 -35.40 6.90 10.70
N LYS A 165 -34.69 7.47 11.68
CA LYS A 165 -35.24 8.21 12.82
C LYS A 165 -34.58 9.57 13.00
N GLU A 166 -33.26 9.61 13.18
CA GLU A 166 -32.55 10.82 13.63
C GLU A 166 -31.18 10.97 12.96
N GLY A 167 -30.83 12.18 12.55
CA GLY A 167 -29.57 12.46 11.86
C GLY A 167 -29.69 12.44 10.34
N GLU A 168 -28.58 12.62 9.65
CA GLU A 168 -28.50 12.67 8.19
C GLU A 168 -28.57 11.28 7.58
N ILE A 169 -29.36 11.13 6.52
CA ILE A 169 -29.53 9.89 5.80
C ILE A 169 -28.72 9.97 4.51
N TRP A 170 -27.77 9.05 4.37
CA TRP A 170 -26.80 8.99 3.29
C TRP A 170 -26.89 7.67 2.54
N PHE A 171 -27.07 7.75 1.23
CA PHE A 171 -26.99 6.63 0.32
C PHE A 171 -25.60 6.57 -0.31
N LEU A 172 -24.85 5.52 0.01
CA LEU A 172 -23.44 5.40 -0.31
C LEU A 172 -23.17 4.17 -1.16
N VAL A 173 -22.23 4.30 -2.09
CA VAL A 173 -21.59 3.18 -2.80
C VAL A 173 -20.10 3.23 -2.49
N GLN A 174 -19.57 2.16 -1.92
CA GLN A 174 -18.17 2.05 -1.53
C GLN A 174 -17.45 1.05 -2.43
N SER A 175 -16.27 1.42 -2.92
CA SER A 175 -15.44 0.58 -3.79
C SER A 175 -14.92 -0.67 -3.09
N PRO A 176 -14.48 -1.69 -3.85
CA PRO A 176 -13.77 -2.81 -3.27
C PRO A 176 -12.43 -2.33 -2.72
N ILE A 177 -12.06 -2.88 -1.57
CA ILE A 177 -10.84 -2.54 -0.83
C ILE A 177 -10.14 -3.81 -0.36
N PHE A 178 -8.83 -3.89 -0.55
CA PHE A 178 -7.99 -4.97 -0.02
C PHE A 178 -6.77 -4.39 0.66
N HIS A 179 -6.52 -4.78 1.90
CA HIS A 179 -5.27 -4.49 2.61
C HIS A 179 -4.39 -5.73 2.60
N ILE A 180 -3.25 -5.61 1.92
CA ILE A 180 -2.32 -6.71 1.67
C ILE A 180 -0.96 -6.29 2.22
N PHE A 181 -0.37 -7.10 3.08
CA PHE A 181 1.01 -6.93 3.50
C PHE A 181 1.94 -7.75 2.62
N THR A 182 3.15 -7.22 2.40
CA THR A 182 4.24 -7.93 1.78
C THR A 182 5.59 -7.61 2.45
N ILE A 183 6.56 -8.51 2.30
CA ILE A 183 7.89 -8.41 2.92
C ILE A 183 8.72 -7.30 2.27
N SER A 184 8.58 -7.07 0.96
CA SER A 184 9.49 -6.19 0.21
C SER A 184 8.78 -5.09 -0.59
N LEU A 185 9.46 -3.96 -0.78
CA LEU A 185 9.01 -2.89 -1.67
C LEU A 185 8.91 -3.34 -3.14
N LYS A 186 9.76 -4.28 -3.56
CA LYS A 186 9.71 -4.89 -4.90
C LYS A 186 8.37 -5.58 -5.12
N ASN A 187 7.96 -6.41 -4.17
CA ASN A 187 6.67 -7.11 -4.21
C ASN A 187 5.50 -6.12 -4.14
N ALA A 188 5.62 -5.08 -3.32
CA ALA A 188 4.60 -4.03 -3.23
C ALA A 188 4.42 -3.30 -4.58
N LYS A 189 5.52 -2.96 -5.25
CA LYS A 189 5.49 -2.32 -6.58
C LYS A 189 4.85 -3.22 -7.63
N ALA A 190 5.17 -4.52 -7.62
CA ALA A 190 4.56 -5.50 -8.53
C ALA A 190 3.04 -5.60 -8.31
N LEU A 191 2.61 -5.72 -7.05
CA LEU A 191 1.20 -5.79 -6.68
C LEU A 191 0.44 -4.51 -7.05
N LEU A 192 1.02 -3.33 -6.80
CA LEU A 192 0.44 -2.06 -7.22
C LEU A 192 0.27 -1.96 -8.74
N HIS A 193 1.27 -2.39 -9.50
CA HIS A 193 1.20 -2.40 -10.94
C HIS A 193 0.05 -3.29 -11.43
N VAL A 194 -0.07 -4.51 -10.90
CA VAL A 194 -1.18 -5.43 -11.14
C VAL A 194 -2.53 -4.79 -10.80
N ALA A 195 -2.65 -4.14 -9.64
CA ALA A 195 -3.88 -3.47 -9.20
C ALA A 195 -4.29 -2.32 -10.13
N ILE A 196 -3.36 -1.42 -10.47
CA ILE A 196 -3.61 -0.25 -11.33
C ILE A 196 -3.99 -0.68 -12.74
N GLN A 197 -3.31 -1.69 -13.29
CA GLN A 197 -3.67 -2.27 -14.58
C GLN A 197 -5.01 -3.02 -14.54
N SER A 198 -5.43 -3.49 -13.36
CA SER A 198 -6.76 -4.10 -13.14
C SER A 198 -7.86 -3.05 -12.92
N GLY A 199 -7.52 -1.75 -12.95
CA GLY A 199 -8.47 -0.63 -12.84
C GLY A 199 -8.68 -0.10 -11.42
N PHE A 200 -7.88 -0.53 -10.45
CA PHE A 200 -7.90 -0.03 -9.07
C PHE A 200 -6.96 1.17 -8.96
N LYS A 201 -7.40 2.32 -9.49
CA LYS A 201 -6.54 3.50 -9.68
C LYS A 201 -6.17 4.24 -8.40
N TYR A 202 -6.87 4.02 -7.30
CA TYR A 202 -6.54 4.59 -5.99
C TYR A 202 -5.68 3.65 -5.13
N SER A 203 -5.12 2.60 -5.72
CA SER A 203 -4.22 1.70 -5.00
C SER A 203 -2.93 2.43 -4.61
N SER A 204 -2.45 2.21 -3.39
CA SER A 204 -1.30 2.91 -2.82
C SER A 204 -0.55 2.07 -1.77
N ILE A 205 0.67 2.50 -1.40
CA ILE A 205 1.33 2.00 -0.18
C ILE A 205 0.80 2.82 0.99
N LYS A 206 0.16 2.15 1.95
CA LYS A 206 -0.49 2.80 3.09
C LYS A 206 0.44 2.94 4.30
N SER A 207 1.37 2.01 4.47
CA SER A 207 2.36 2.06 5.55
C SER A 207 3.56 1.17 5.24
N ILE A 208 4.70 1.54 5.81
CA ILE A 208 5.94 0.76 5.80
C ILE A 208 6.40 0.68 7.26
N ASN A 209 6.25 -0.47 7.89
CA ASN A 209 6.72 -0.70 9.26
C ASN A 209 7.09 -2.17 9.43
N GLY A 210 8.32 -2.51 9.06
CA GLY A 210 8.83 -3.88 9.00
C GLY A 210 8.18 -4.81 7.96
N LYS A 211 7.09 -4.35 7.36
CA LYS A 211 6.36 -4.95 6.25
C LYS A 211 5.68 -3.80 5.51
N VAL A 212 5.42 -3.99 4.23
CA VAL A 212 4.81 -2.98 3.37
C VAL A 212 3.32 -3.30 3.24
N MET A 213 2.46 -2.39 3.68
CA MET A 213 1.02 -2.50 3.45
C MET A 213 0.64 -1.83 2.13
N VAL A 214 0.13 -2.62 1.19
CA VAL A 214 -0.52 -2.16 -0.04
C VAL A 214 -2.02 -2.11 0.19
N GLU A 215 -2.64 -0.97 -0.08
CA GLU A 215 -4.09 -0.80 -0.19
C GLU A 215 -4.47 -0.86 -1.66
N ILE A 216 -5.31 -1.81 -2.06
CA ILE A 216 -5.91 -1.87 -3.39
C ILE A 216 -7.30 -1.25 -3.30
N LEU A 217 -7.51 -0.14 -4.02
CA LEU A 217 -8.75 0.63 -3.97
C LEU A 217 -9.18 1.10 -5.36
N SER A 218 -10.48 0.99 -5.63
CA SER A 218 -11.07 1.46 -6.90
C SER A 218 -11.71 2.84 -6.77
N THR A 219 -12.00 3.44 -7.92
CA THR A 219 -12.57 4.79 -8.05
C THR A 219 -14.10 4.82 -7.98
N GLU A 220 -14.79 3.69 -8.15
CA GLU A 220 -16.24 3.61 -8.09
C GLU A 220 -16.74 3.95 -6.68
N LYS A 221 -17.32 5.14 -6.55
CA LYS A 221 -17.85 5.64 -5.29
C LYS A 221 -19.01 6.59 -5.57
N MET A 222 -19.97 6.60 -4.66
CA MET A 222 -21.04 7.59 -4.63
C MET A 222 -21.35 7.91 -3.17
N ASP A 223 -21.48 9.20 -2.85
CA ASP A 223 -21.95 9.65 -1.55
C ASP A 223 -23.08 10.66 -1.78
N ALA A 224 -24.34 10.27 -1.52
CA ALA A 224 -25.51 11.11 -1.76
C ALA A 224 -26.31 11.30 -0.47
N PRO A 225 -26.48 12.54 0.04
CA PRO A 225 -27.43 12.81 1.12
C PRO A 225 -28.85 12.79 0.53
N ILE A 226 -29.78 12.09 1.19
CA ILE A 226 -31.15 11.92 0.69
C ILE A 226 -32.22 12.36 1.69
N GLY A 227 -31.86 12.50 2.97
CA GLY A 227 -32.82 12.78 4.02
C GLY A 227 -32.17 13.24 5.32
N LYS A 228 -32.98 13.65 6.28
CA LYS A 228 -32.56 13.96 7.65
C LYS A 228 -33.71 13.78 8.63
N ASN A 229 -33.42 13.26 9.82
CA ASN A 229 -34.36 13.09 10.92
C ASN A 229 -35.64 12.35 10.50
N GLY A 230 -35.46 11.17 9.88
CA GLY A 230 -36.56 10.34 9.40
C GLY A 230 -37.28 10.87 8.16
N LYS A 231 -37.04 12.12 7.76
CA LYS A 231 -37.64 12.74 6.58
C LYS A 231 -36.74 12.57 5.35
N ILE A 232 -37.30 12.06 4.27
CA ILE A 232 -36.65 12.02 2.95
C ILE A 232 -36.97 13.33 2.21
N TYR A 233 -35.94 13.99 1.66
CA TYR A 233 -36.09 15.27 0.97
C TYR A 233 -36.09 15.17 -0.55
N VAL A 234 -35.67 14.02 -1.07
CA VAL A 234 -35.53 13.77 -2.50
C VAL A 234 -36.78 13.09 -3.06
N SER A 235 -37.04 13.28 -4.35
CA SER A 235 -38.17 12.65 -5.04
C SER A 235 -37.93 11.15 -5.29
N LYS A 236 -39.00 10.39 -5.58
CA LYS A 236 -38.89 8.97 -5.94
C LYS A 236 -38.07 8.78 -7.22
N GLU A 237 -38.17 9.69 -8.18
CA GLU A 237 -37.40 9.66 -9.43
C GLU A 237 -35.90 9.81 -9.16
N TYR A 238 -35.52 10.68 -8.22
CA TYR A 238 -34.13 10.83 -7.81
C TYR A 238 -33.60 9.56 -7.12
N LEU A 239 -34.39 8.94 -6.24
CA LEU A 239 -34.01 7.67 -5.62
C LEU A 239 -33.85 6.55 -6.66
N SER A 240 -34.75 6.46 -7.65
CA SER A 240 -34.63 5.50 -8.76
C SER A 240 -33.33 5.69 -9.52
N MET A 241 -33.00 6.94 -9.87
CA MET A 241 -31.74 7.28 -10.53
C MET A 241 -30.52 6.87 -9.68
N LEU A 242 -30.55 7.11 -8.36
CA LEU A 242 -29.47 6.69 -7.47
C LEU A 242 -29.30 5.16 -7.43
N VAL A 243 -30.40 4.41 -7.38
CA VAL A 243 -30.37 2.94 -7.42
C VAL A 243 -29.78 2.43 -8.73
N GLU A 244 -30.19 3.02 -9.87
CA GLU A 244 -29.64 2.68 -11.19
C GLU A 244 -28.13 2.94 -11.25
N ILE A 245 -27.67 4.11 -10.82
CA ILE A 245 -26.25 4.45 -10.76
C ILE A 245 -25.50 3.49 -9.83
N ALA A 246 -26.05 3.21 -8.65
CA ALA A 246 -25.43 2.30 -7.69
C ALA A 246 -25.27 0.88 -8.27
N ASN A 247 -26.29 0.34 -8.91
CA ASN A 247 -26.25 -0.96 -9.57
C ASN A 247 -25.24 -0.98 -10.74
N LEU A 248 -25.17 0.11 -11.52
CA LEU A 248 -24.17 0.25 -12.57
C LEU A 248 -22.74 0.24 -12.00
N LEU A 249 -22.50 0.95 -10.89
CA LEU A 249 -21.22 0.93 -10.19
C LEU A 249 -20.90 -0.46 -9.65
N MET A 250 -21.86 -1.17 -9.06
CA MET A 250 -21.68 -2.56 -8.60
C MET A 250 -21.25 -3.49 -9.74
N LYS A 251 -21.90 -3.39 -10.91
CA LYS A 251 -21.51 -4.15 -12.11
C LYS A 251 -20.08 -3.84 -12.56
N LYS A 252 -19.67 -2.57 -12.53
CA LYS A 252 -18.30 -2.16 -12.87
C LYS A 252 -17.28 -2.73 -11.88
N MET A 253 -17.60 -2.68 -10.58
CA MET A 253 -16.76 -3.25 -9.52
C MET A 253 -16.59 -4.76 -9.70
N ASP A 254 -17.67 -5.50 -9.97
CA ASP A 254 -17.62 -6.95 -10.21
C ASP A 254 -16.73 -7.32 -11.41
N LYS A 255 -16.78 -6.54 -12.49
CA LYS A 255 -15.87 -6.71 -13.65
C LYS A 255 -14.41 -6.45 -13.27
N LYS A 256 -14.14 -5.42 -12.47
CA LYS A 256 -12.77 -5.10 -12.00
C LYS A 256 -12.22 -6.19 -11.09
N LEU A 257 -13.04 -6.75 -10.20
CA LEU A 257 -12.66 -7.87 -9.33
C LEU A 257 -12.24 -9.09 -10.14
N LYS A 258 -13.03 -9.50 -11.14
CA LYS A 258 -12.66 -10.62 -12.03
C LYS A 258 -11.34 -10.38 -12.77
N ARG A 259 -11.11 -9.15 -13.23
CA ARG A 259 -9.84 -8.78 -13.88
C ARG A 259 -8.67 -8.81 -12.91
N LEU A 260 -8.86 -8.33 -11.68
CA LEU A 260 -7.83 -8.38 -10.63
C LEU A 260 -7.49 -9.82 -10.26
N GLU A 261 -8.49 -10.66 -10.08
CA GLU A 261 -8.31 -12.09 -9.80
C GLU A 261 -7.42 -12.76 -10.84
N LYS A 262 -7.72 -12.56 -12.13
CA LYS A 262 -6.92 -13.12 -13.23
C LYS A 262 -5.47 -12.61 -13.20
N LYS A 263 -5.25 -11.31 -13.03
CA LYS A 263 -3.88 -10.76 -13.01
C LYS A 263 -3.09 -11.15 -11.76
N VAL A 264 -3.76 -11.32 -10.63
CA VAL A 264 -3.13 -11.86 -9.41
C VAL A 264 -2.73 -13.32 -9.61
N GLU A 265 -3.53 -14.11 -10.32
CA GLU A 265 -3.17 -15.48 -10.70
C GLU A 265 -1.94 -15.53 -11.62
N GLU A 266 -1.90 -14.67 -12.66
CA GLU A 266 -0.73 -14.53 -13.53
C GLU A 266 0.53 -14.16 -12.74
N MET A 267 0.42 -13.19 -11.83
CA MET A 267 1.51 -12.79 -10.95
C MET A 267 1.96 -13.92 -10.01
N GLN A 268 1.02 -14.66 -9.43
CA GLN A 268 1.29 -15.81 -8.58
C GLN A 268 2.08 -16.89 -9.32
N ASN A 269 1.67 -17.22 -10.55
CA ASN A 269 2.35 -18.23 -11.36
C ASN A 269 3.80 -17.82 -11.68
N ILE A 270 4.03 -16.55 -11.99
CA ILE A 270 5.38 -16.01 -12.23
C ILE A 270 6.26 -16.14 -10.97
N LEU A 271 5.70 -15.81 -9.80
CA LEU A 271 6.44 -15.87 -8.53
C LEU A 271 6.69 -17.29 -8.03
N MET A 272 5.92 -18.28 -8.48
CA MET A 272 6.11 -19.70 -8.12
C MET A 272 7.00 -20.45 -9.10
N ALA A 273 7.16 -19.94 -10.33
CA ALA A 273 7.97 -20.57 -11.38
C ALA A 273 9.45 -20.15 -11.36
N GLY A 274 9.80 -19.09 -10.63
CA GLY A 274 11.17 -18.60 -10.44
C GLY A 274 11.66 -18.88 -9.02
#